data_AF-A0A1W1CVI4-F1
#
_entry.id   AF-A0A1W1CVI4-F1
#
_cell.length_a   1.000
_cell.length_b   1.000
_cell.length_c   1.000
_cell.angle_alpha   90.00
_cell.angle_beta   90.00
_cell.angle_gamma   90.00
#
_symmetry.space_group_name_H-M   'P 1'
#
loop_
_entity.id
_entity.type
_entity.pdbx_description
1 polymer ?
#
loop_
_entity_poly.entity_id
_entity_poly.type
_entity_poly.pdbx_seq_one_letter_code
_entity_poly.pdbx_strand_id
1 'polypeptide(L)'
;MSEKDEVLRQISEIKNHLIDKETFFPYNYNACHAWSVIAVFMTLVMIPAYEYSITLGTGIMSTLVAIGFIIEGVLTKKVNKSYDIDDCTNRQEFIMKNFLMITLFLIVISTILAMSKLYVLIYLSWLFLISLGYFAVGFVLNIKAFSQMAKFNMLSALVLLMLGAYFGLLVNKDSSFIIFIQAVMIFSLAILPSIIASQQQKEACGV
;
A
#
# COMPACT_ATOMS: atom_id res chain seq x y z
N MET A 1 40.54 0.66 -12.61
CA MET A 1 39.39 0.20 -11.81
C MET A 1 39.87 0.22 -10.37
N SER A 2 39.16 0.88 -9.45
CA SER A 2 39.63 1.04 -8.07
C SER A 2 39.53 -0.30 -7.35
N GLU A 3 40.52 -0.65 -6.52
CA GLU A 3 40.56 -1.86 -5.69
C GLU A 3 39.28 -1.99 -4.83
N LYS A 4 38.69 -0.86 -4.44
CA LYS A 4 37.41 -0.77 -3.74
C LYS A 4 36.21 -1.23 -4.59
N ASP A 5 36.21 -0.95 -5.88
CA ASP A 5 35.15 -1.36 -6.81
C ASP A 5 35.19 -2.88 -7.05
N GLU A 6 36.39 -3.45 -7.06
CA GLU A 6 36.62 -4.87 -7.27
C GLU A 6 36.22 -5.69 -6.03
N VAL A 7 36.53 -5.19 -4.84
CA VAL A 7 36.06 -5.76 -3.55
C VAL A 7 34.54 -5.67 -3.43
N LEU A 8 33.92 -4.54 -3.81
CA LEU A 8 32.46 -4.41 -3.82
C LEU A 8 31.81 -5.37 -4.82
N ARG A 9 32.43 -5.59 -5.98
CA ARG A 9 31.95 -6.57 -6.97
C ARG A 9 31.99 -8.00 -6.41
N GLN A 10 33.10 -8.39 -5.78
CA GLN A 10 33.25 -9.72 -5.18
C GLN A 10 32.27 -9.94 -4.01
N ILE A 11 32.06 -8.93 -3.16
CA ILE A 11 31.05 -8.98 -2.09
C ILE A 11 29.64 -9.11 -2.67
N SER A 12 29.34 -8.40 -3.76
CA SER A 12 28.06 -8.51 -4.49
C SER A 12 27.85 -9.91 -5.08
N GLU A 13 28.88 -10.48 -5.70
CA GLU A 13 28.86 -11.84 -6.25
C GLU A 13 28.64 -12.90 -5.15
N ILE A 14 29.36 -12.79 -4.02
CA ILE A 14 29.20 -13.70 -2.86
C ILE A 14 27.79 -13.56 -2.26
N LYS A 15 27.29 -12.33 -2.11
CA LYS A 15 25.94 -12.08 -1.59
C LYS A 15 24.88 -12.66 -2.54
N ASN A 16 25.03 -12.50 -3.86
CA ASN A 16 24.13 -13.10 -4.85
C ASN A 16 24.15 -14.63 -4.85
N HIS A 17 25.25 -15.27 -4.44
CA HIS A 17 25.36 -16.73 -4.33
C HIS A 17 24.83 -17.29 -3.01
N LEU A 18 24.85 -16.48 -1.94
CA LEU A 18 24.34 -16.84 -0.61
C LEU A 18 22.83 -16.55 -0.43
N ILE A 19 22.28 -15.70 -1.28
CA ILE A 19 20.87 -15.38 -1.27
C ILE A 19 20.09 -16.51 -1.94
N ASP A 20 19.22 -17.16 -1.19
CA ASP A 20 18.22 -18.07 -1.72
C ASP A 20 17.24 -17.29 -2.61
N LYS A 21 17.43 -17.40 -3.94
CA LYS A 21 16.68 -16.64 -4.94
C LYS A 21 15.18 -16.99 -4.97
N GLU A 22 14.76 -18.11 -4.39
CA GLU A 22 13.33 -18.45 -4.28
C GLU A 22 12.62 -17.69 -3.15
N THR A 23 13.36 -17.32 -2.09
CA THR A 23 12.83 -16.63 -0.92
C THR A 23 13.26 -15.16 -0.84
N PHE A 24 14.21 -14.74 -1.66
CA PHE A 24 14.65 -13.35 -1.70
C PHE A 24 13.60 -12.43 -2.30
N PHE A 25 13.36 -11.32 -1.63
CA PHE A 25 12.46 -10.29 -2.10
C PHE A 25 13.15 -8.95 -1.91
N PRO A 26 13.80 -8.43 -2.96
CA PRO A 26 14.36 -7.10 -2.90
C PRO A 26 13.20 -6.12 -3.11
N TYR A 27 12.51 -5.76 -2.03
CA TYR A 27 11.40 -4.82 -2.13
C TYR A 27 11.92 -3.44 -2.54
N ASN A 28 11.35 -2.88 -3.60
CA ASN A 28 11.60 -1.49 -3.90
C ASN A 28 10.70 -0.62 -3.00
N TYR A 29 11.25 -0.14 -1.89
CA TYR A 29 10.57 0.77 -0.96
C TYR A 29 10.03 2.05 -1.64
N ASN A 30 10.55 2.43 -2.82
CA ASN A 30 9.97 3.53 -3.61
C ASN A 30 8.55 3.26 -4.11
N ALA A 31 8.14 1.99 -4.23
CA ALA A 31 6.78 1.63 -4.56
C ALA A 31 5.80 2.10 -3.47
N CYS A 32 6.20 2.02 -2.19
CA CYS A 32 5.39 2.58 -1.10
C CYS A 32 5.20 4.09 -1.25
N HIS A 33 6.23 4.85 -1.67
CA HIS A 33 6.09 6.30 -1.90
C HIS A 33 5.11 6.61 -3.04
N ALA A 34 5.14 5.85 -4.13
CA ALA A 34 4.19 6.01 -5.23
C ALA A 34 2.75 5.74 -4.76
N TRP A 35 2.55 4.65 -4.02
CA TRP A 35 1.25 4.33 -3.42
C TRP A 35 0.78 5.37 -2.40
N SER A 36 1.70 5.99 -1.64
CA SER A 36 1.37 7.09 -0.73
C SER A 36 0.78 8.29 -1.47
N VAL A 37 1.38 8.67 -2.61
CA VAL A 37 0.86 9.78 -3.44
C VAL A 37 -0.54 9.43 -3.98
N ILE A 38 -0.72 8.20 -4.49
CA ILE A 38 -2.01 7.71 -4.97
C ILE A 38 -3.05 7.73 -3.85
N ALA A 39 -2.70 7.27 -2.64
CA ALA A 39 -3.59 7.24 -1.49
C ALA A 39 -4.06 8.63 -1.08
N VAL A 40 -3.18 9.63 -1.08
CA VAL A 40 -3.56 11.04 -0.82
C VAL A 40 -4.54 11.53 -1.87
N PHE A 41 -4.20 11.36 -3.15
CA PHE A 41 -5.04 11.84 -4.24
C PHE A 41 -6.42 11.17 -4.24
N MET A 42 -6.46 9.84 -4.08
CA MET A 42 -7.71 9.09 -3.94
C MET A 42 -8.52 9.58 -2.74
N THR A 43 -7.91 9.77 -1.57
CA THR A 43 -8.63 10.22 -0.37
C THR A 43 -9.28 11.60 -0.55
N LEU A 44 -8.69 12.49 -1.34
CA LEU A 44 -9.22 13.83 -1.57
C LEU A 44 -10.27 13.88 -2.69
N VAL A 45 -10.11 13.08 -3.74
CA VAL A 45 -10.93 13.16 -4.96
C VAL A 45 -12.13 12.20 -4.93
N MET A 46 -12.10 11.15 -4.11
CA MET A 46 -13.07 10.06 -4.23
C MET A 46 -14.52 10.48 -3.94
N ILE A 47 -14.78 11.28 -2.89
CA ILE A 47 -16.14 11.74 -2.59
C ILE A 47 -16.70 12.60 -3.74
N PRO A 48 -16.05 13.71 -4.16
CA PRO A 48 -16.53 14.51 -5.28
C PRO A 48 -16.79 13.68 -6.55
N ALA A 49 -15.90 12.72 -6.85
CA ALA A 49 -16.04 11.87 -8.02
C ALA A 49 -17.28 10.97 -7.95
N TYR A 50 -17.51 10.29 -6.82
CA TYR A 50 -18.69 9.44 -6.65
C TYR A 50 -20.00 10.25 -6.53
N GLU A 51 -19.95 11.47 -6.02
CA GLU A 51 -21.10 12.38 -6.00
C GLU A 51 -21.50 12.84 -7.40
N TYR A 52 -20.52 13.10 -8.28
CA TYR A 52 -20.78 13.47 -9.65
C TYR A 52 -21.37 12.30 -10.44
N SER A 53 -20.75 11.11 -10.35
CA SER A 53 -21.25 9.90 -10.99
C SER A 53 -20.55 8.66 -10.42
N ILE A 54 -21.34 7.61 -10.13
CA ILE A 54 -20.79 6.32 -9.70
C ILE A 54 -19.81 5.76 -10.74
N THR A 55 -20.16 5.83 -12.02
CA THR A 55 -19.30 5.38 -13.12
C THR A 55 -18.00 6.18 -13.18
N LEU A 56 -18.06 7.50 -13.00
CA LEU A 56 -16.86 8.35 -13.00
C LEU A 56 -15.96 8.00 -11.81
N GLY A 57 -16.52 7.90 -10.60
CA GLY A 57 -15.77 7.55 -9.40
C GLY A 57 -15.07 6.20 -9.52
N THR A 58 -15.79 5.17 -9.99
CA THR A 58 -15.21 3.83 -10.22
C THR A 58 -14.14 3.87 -11.32
N GLY A 59 -14.34 4.67 -12.37
CA GLY A 59 -13.35 4.86 -13.43
C GLY A 59 -12.06 5.51 -12.93
N ILE A 60 -12.16 6.58 -12.13
CA ILE A 60 -11.01 7.26 -11.52
C ILE A 60 -10.26 6.29 -10.58
N MET A 61 -10.99 5.59 -9.71
CA MET A 61 -10.40 4.63 -8.78
C MET A 61 -9.63 3.53 -9.52
N SER A 62 -10.24 2.93 -10.55
CA SER A 62 -9.63 1.87 -11.36
C SER A 62 -8.39 2.36 -12.11
N THR A 63 -8.44 3.59 -12.64
CA THR A 63 -7.32 4.19 -13.38
C THR A 63 -6.13 4.45 -12.46
N LEU A 64 -6.36 5.07 -11.29
CA LEU A 64 -5.28 5.36 -10.33
C LEU A 64 -4.64 4.09 -9.78
N VAL A 65 -5.46 3.08 -9.49
CA VAL A 65 -5.00 1.74 -9.12
C VAL A 65 -4.12 1.13 -10.21
N ALA A 66 -4.56 1.19 -11.48
CA ALA A 66 -3.81 0.62 -12.59
C ALA A 66 -2.44 1.32 -12.75
N ILE A 67 -2.40 2.66 -12.60
CA ILE A 67 -1.16 3.42 -12.58
C ILE A 67 -0.25 2.95 -11.45
N GLY A 68 -0.78 2.74 -10.24
CA GLY A 68 -0.02 2.21 -9.10
C GLY A 68 0.62 0.86 -9.39
N PHE A 69 -0.14 -0.10 -9.93
CA PHE A 69 0.39 -1.41 -10.34
C PHE A 69 1.43 -1.33 -11.46
N ILE A 70 1.26 -0.43 -12.43
CA ILE A 70 2.26 -0.21 -13.48
C ILE A 70 3.58 0.29 -12.88
N ILE A 71 3.51 1.29 -11.98
CA ILE A 71 4.68 1.84 -11.31
C ILE A 71 5.36 0.76 -10.46
N GLU A 72 4.60 -0.01 -9.68
CA GLU A 72 5.13 -1.10 -8.87
C GLU A 72 5.80 -2.19 -9.73
N GLY A 73 5.18 -2.57 -10.84
CA GLY A 73 5.75 -3.52 -11.79
C GLY A 73 7.08 -3.04 -12.39
N VAL A 74 7.16 -1.77 -12.79
CA VAL A 74 8.41 -1.17 -13.31
C VAL A 74 9.50 -1.12 -12.24
N LEU A 75 9.16 -0.72 -11.02
CA LEU A 75 10.10 -0.62 -9.90
C LEU A 75 10.60 -1.99 -9.44
N THR A 76 9.72 -3.00 -9.40
CA THR A 76 10.07 -4.39 -9.08
C THR A 76 10.98 -4.96 -10.17
N LYS A 77 10.65 -4.78 -11.45
CA LYS A 77 11.50 -5.23 -12.57
C LYS A 77 12.89 -4.59 -12.54
N LYS A 78 12.99 -3.31 -12.18
CA LYS A 78 14.27 -2.60 -12.06
C LYS A 78 15.14 -3.20 -10.96
N VAL A 79 14.54 -3.59 -9.83
CA VAL A 79 15.28 -4.18 -8.71
C VAL A 79 15.62 -5.65 -8.97
N ASN A 80 14.74 -6.43 -9.58
CA ASN A 80 15.05 -7.81 -9.96
C ASN A 80 16.28 -7.89 -10.88
N LYS A 81 16.43 -6.94 -11.82
CA LYS A 81 17.61 -6.83 -12.67
C LYS A 81 18.91 -6.58 -11.91
N SER A 82 18.90 -5.95 -10.74
CA SER A 82 20.14 -5.75 -9.96
C SER A 82 20.59 -6.99 -9.21
N TYR A 83 19.75 -8.03 -9.14
CA TYR A 83 20.02 -9.29 -8.44
C TYR A 83 20.03 -10.50 -9.38
N ASP A 84 20.07 -10.28 -10.70
CA ASP A 84 19.98 -11.33 -11.73
C ASP A 84 18.81 -12.29 -11.47
N ILE A 85 17.63 -11.71 -11.25
CA ILE A 85 16.35 -12.39 -11.11
C ILE A 85 15.57 -12.15 -12.40
N ASP A 86 15.40 -13.20 -13.21
CA ASP A 86 14.72 -13.11 -14.51
C ASP A 86 13.19 -13.06 -14.36
N ASP A 87 12.65 -13.85 -13.42
CA ASP A 87 11.21 -13.96 -13.14
C ASP A 87 10.85 -13.56 -11.71
N CYS A 88 9.57 -13.21 -11.47
CA CYS A 88 9.10 -12.89 -10.12
C CYS A 88 9.32 -14.07 -9.15
N THR A 89 9.81 -13.79 -7.94
CA THR A 89 9.93 -14.83 -6.90
C THR A 89 8.55 -15.21 -6.34
N ASN A 90 8.44 -16.39 -5.72
CA ASN A 90 7.18 -16.87 -5.12
C ASN A 90 6.57 -15.85 -4.13
N ARG A 91 7.43 -15.15 -3.37
CA ARG A 91 6.99 -14.08 -2.46
C ARG A 91 6.48 -12.85 -3.21
N GLN A 92 7.11 -12.48 -4.33
CA GLN A 92 6.64 -11.40 -5.22
C GLN A 92 5.28 -11.72 -5.81
N GLU A 93 5.12 -12.94 -6.30
CA GLU A 93 3.86 -13.38 -6.88
C GLU A 93 2.74 -13.41 -5.85
N PHE A 94 3.02 -13.90 -4.62
CA PHE A 94 2.04 -13.90 -3.53
C PHE A 94 1.58 -12.48 -3.16
N ILE A 95 2.52 -11.55 -2.96
CA ILE A 95 2.21 -10.16 -2.59
C ILE A 95 1.40 -9.49 -3.70
N MET A 96 1.84 -9.63 -4.96
CA MET A 96 1.16 -9.04 -6.11
C MET A 96 -0.28 -9.57 -6.26
N LYS A 97 -0.47 -10.90 -6.15
CA LYS A 97 -1.80 -11.53 -6.16
C LYS A 97 -2.67 -11.04 -5.01
N ASN A 98 -2.10 -10.93 -3.81
CA ASN A 98 -2.82 -10.43 -2.64
C ASN A 98 -3.30 -8.99 -2.84
N PHE A 99 -2.42 -8.10 -3.30
CA PHE A 99 -2.76 -6.71 -3.60
C PHE A 99 -3.81 -6.60 -4.69
N LEU A 100 -3.67 -7.35 -5.78
CA LEU A 100 -4.65 -7.36 -6.86
C LEU A 100 -6.05 -7.77 -6.35
N MET A 101 -6.14 -8.84 -5.56
CA MET A 101 -7.41 -9.31 -4.98
C MET A 101 -8.02 -8.28 -4.03
N ILE A 102 -7.22 -7.70 -3.13
CA ILE A 102 -7.67 -6.66 -2.21
C ILE A 102 -8.20 -5.47 -2.99
N THR A 103 -7.48 -5.02 -4.02
CA THR A 103 -7.86 -3.83 -4.78
C THR A 103 -9.12 -4.05 -5.61
N LEU A 104 -9.26 -5.20 -6.27
CA LEU A 104 -10.50 -5.54 -7.00
C LEU A 104 -11.70 -5.57 -6.04
N PHE A 105 -11.54 -6.19 -4.88
CA PHE A 105 -12.57 -6.21 -3.85
C PHE A 105 -12.91 -4.79 -3.36
N LEU A 106 -11.88 -3.96 -3.13
CA LEU A 106 -12.03 -2.57 -2.71
C LEU A 106 -12.79 -1.72 -3.73
N ILE A 107 -12.54 -1.91 -5.03
CA ILE A 107 -13.29 -1.21 -6.08
C ILE A 107 -14.76 -1.59 -6.00
N VAL A 108 -15.08 -2.89 -5.96
CA VAL A 108 -16.47 -3.39 -5.90
C VAL A 108 -17.20 -2.87 -4.65
N ILE A 109 -16.61 -3.04 -3.46
CA ILE A 109 -17.25 -2.60 -2.21
C ILE A 109 -17.39 -1.07 -2.17
N SER A 110 -16.44 -0.32 -2.72
CA SER A 110 -16.54 1.15 -2.79
C SER A 110 -17.69 1.58 -3.67
N THR A 111 -17.86 0.95 -4.83
CA THR A 111 -19.00 1.22 -5.73
C THR A 111 -20.32 0.96 -5.03
N ILE A 112 -20.46 -0.20 -4.37
CA ILE A 112 -21.69 -0.56 -3.63
C ILE A 112 -21.99 0.46 -2.52
N LEU A 113 -21.00 0.79 -1.70
CA LEU A 113 -21.17 1.74 -0.60
C LEU A 113 -21.45 3.17 -1.11
N ALA A 114 -20.85 3.56 -2.24
CA ALA A 114 -21.07 4.86 -2.87
C ALA A 114 -22.50 4.99 -3.41
N MET A 115 -23.09 3.92 -3.96
CA MET A 115 -24.50 3.91 -4.37
C MET A 115 -25.46 4.22 -3.21
N SER A 116 -25.07 3.88 -1.98
CA SER A 116 -25.79 4.20 -0.75
C SER A 116 -25.27 5.45 -0.02
N LYS A 117 -24.35 6.22 -0.63
CA LYS A 117 -23.70 7.41 -0.05
C LYS A 117 -22.98 7.16 1.29
N LEU A 118 -22.51 5.94 1.52
CA LEU A 118 -21.82 5.52 2.75
C LEU A 118 -20.31 5.79 2.68
N TYR A 119 -19.92 7.04 2.44
CA TYR A 119 -18.52 7.41 2.18
C TYR A 119 -17.57 7.15 3.36
N VAL A 120 -18.04 7.31 4.60
CA VAL A 120 -17.26 6.96 5.79
C VAL A 120 -16.90 5.48 5.78
N LEU A 121 -17.85 4.61 5.44
CA LEU A 121 -17.60 3.16 5.35
C LEU A 121 -16.64 2.80 4.22
N ILE A 122 -16.63 3.55 3.12
CA ILE A 122 -15.62 3.37 2.06
C ILE A 122 -14.23 3.56 2.65
N TYR A 123 -13.97 4.69 3.31
CA TYR A 123 -12.65 4.95 3.88
C TYR A 123 -12.27 3.97 5.00
N LEU A 124 -13.20 3.61 5.88
CA LEU A 124 -12.91 2.62 6.92
C LEU A 124 -12.62 1.23 6.33
N SER A 125 -13.31 0.84 5.26
CA SER A 125 -13.02 -0.39 4.53
C SER A 125 -11.64 -0.35 3.88
N TRP A 126 -11.27 0.79 3.28
CA TRP A 126 -9.94 1.00 2.71
C TRP A 126 -8.86 0.91 3.79
N LEU A 127 -9.02 1.61 4.91
CA LEU A 127 -8.09 1.59 6.03
C LEU A 127 -7.85 0.16 6.52
N PHE A 128 -8.92 -0.62 6.68
CA PHE A 128 -8.83 -2.00 7.14
C PHE A 128 -8.16 -2.92 6.11
N LEU A 129 -8.67 -2.96 4.88
CA LEU A 129 -8.26 -3.93 3.87
C LEU A 129 -6.87 -3.64 3.29
N ILE A 130 -6.52 -2.37 3.07
CA ILE A 130 -5.16 -2.00 2.64
C ILE A 130 -4.16 -2.34 3.75
N SER A 131 -4.53 -2.10 5.01
CA SER A 131 -3.69 -2.49 6.15
C SER A 131 -3.56 -4.00 6.29
N LEU A 132 -4.59 -4.79 5.95
CA LEU A 132 -4.47 -6.24 5.85
C LEU A 132 -3.43 -6.66 4.79
N GLY A 133 -3.37 -5.94 3.66
CA GLY A 133 -2.31 -6.11 2.67
C GLY A 133 -0.92 -5.80 3.23
N TYR A 134 -0.75 -4.65 3.92
CA TYR A 134 0.51 -4.33 4.60
C TYR A 134 0.90 -5.35 5.68
N PHE A 135 -0.08 -5.92 6.38
CA PHE A 135 0.16 -7.01 7.33
C PHE A 135 0.70 -8.26 6.62
N ALA A 136 0.12 -8.63 5.48
CA ALA A 136 0.60 -9.76 4.69
C ALA A 136 2.04 -9.53 4.19
N VAL A 137 2.36 -8.32 3.71
CA VAL A 137 3.73 -7.94 3.34
C VAL A 137 4.68 -8.03 4.53
N GLY A 138 4.31 -7.42 5.66
CA GLY A 138 5.12 -7.46 6.88
C GLY A 138 5.35 -8.88 7.40
N PHE A 139 4.36 -9.76 7.27
CA PHE A 139 4.46 -11.16 7.66
C PHE A 139 5.36 -11.97 6.71
N VAL A 140 5.14 -11.87 5.40
CA VAL A 140 5.89 -12.61 4.37
C VAL A 140 7.36 -12.17 4.31
N LEU A 141 7.62 -10.88 4.50
CA LEU A 141 8.97 -10.31 4.47
C LEU A 141 9.62 -10.22 5.85
N ASN A 142 8.91 -10.63 6.91
CA ASN A 142 9.34 -10.52 8.31
C ASN A 142 9.73 -9.09 8.72
N ILE A 143 9.03 -8.08 8.20
CA ILE A 143 9.22 -6.66 8.56
C ILE A 143 8.23 -6.30 9.68
N LYS A 144 8.74 -6.26 10.91
CA LYS A 144 7.92 -5.99 12.12
C LYS A 144 7.19 -4.66 12.05
N ALA A 145 7.84 -3.61 11.53
CA ALA A 145 7.26 -2.27 11.44
C ALA A 145 5.97 -2.24 10.60
N PHE A 146 5.97 -2.84 9.41
CA PHE A 146 4.76 -2.96 8.58
C PHE A 146 3.66 -3.75 9.28
N SER A 147 4.02 -4.86 9.94
CA SER A 147 3.06 -5.68 10.67
C SER A 147 2.41 -4.94 11.83
N GLN A 148 3.17 -4.14 12.59
CA GLN A 148 2.66 -3.37 13.72
C GLN A 148 1.78 -2.21 13.26
N MET A 149 2.22 -1.44 12.27
CA MET A 149 1.44 -0.36 11.66
C MET A 149 0.11 -0.89 11.13
N ALA A 150 0.14 -2.00 10.40
CA ALA A 150 -1.06 -2.62 9.86
C ALA A 150 -2.06 -3.03 10.95
N LYS A 151 -1.60 -3.65 12.04
CA LYS A 151 -2.46 -4.00 13.19
C LYS A 151 -3.10 -2.76 13.82
N PHE A 152 -2.30 -1.70 14.02
CA PHE A 152 -2.79 -0.43 14.55
C PHE A 152 -3.88 0.18 13.65
N ASN A 153 -3.66 0.22 12.35
CA ASN A 153 -4.62 0.76 11.39
C ASN A 153 -5.91 -0.07 11.32
N MET A 154 -5.81 -1.40 11.29
CA MET A 154 -6.97 -2.29 11.30
C MET A 154 -7.80 -2.10 12.58
N LEU A 155 -7.16 -2.01 13.75
CA LEU A 155 -7.84 -1.72 15.00
C LEU A 155 -8.50 -0.33 14.98
N SER A 156 -7.79 0.67 14.48
CA SER A 156 -8.32 2.04 14.34
C SER A 156 -9.56 2.07 13.45
N ALA A 157 -9.56 1.33 12.33
CA ALA A 157 -10.73 1.23 11.46
C ALA A 157 -11.95 0.66 12.20
N LEU A 158 -11.76 -0.38 13.02
CA LEU A 158 -12.85 -0.97 13.81
C LEU A 158 -13.34 -0.03 14.92
N VAL A 159 -12.44 0.65 15.61
CA VAL A 159 -12.82 1.64 16.64
C VAL A 159 -13.61 2.79 16.03
N LEU A 160 -13.15 3.33 14.91
CA LEU A 160 -13.82 4.41 14.19
C LEU A 160 -15.17 3.97 13.61
N LEU A 161 -15.28 2.71 13.18
CA LEU A 161 -16.56 2.13 12.76
C LEU A 161 -17.55 2.09 13.92
N MET A 162 -17.13 1.60 15.09
CA MET A 162 -17.99 1.54 16.28
C MET A 162 -18.42 2.94 16.74
N LEU A 163 -17.50 3.91 16.77
CA LEU A 163 -17.80 5.30 17.10
C LEU A 163 -18.77 5.92 16.09
N GLY A 164 -18.49 5.76 14.79
CA GLY A 164 -19.35 6.27 13.73
C GLY A 164 -20.76 5.69 13.79
N ALA A 165 -20.89 4.39 14.09
CA ALA A 165 -22.18 3.74 14.28
C ALA A 165 -22.92 4.27 15.51
N TYR A 166 -22.23 4.35 16.66
CA TYR A 166 -22.81 4.82 17.92
C TYR A 166 -23.33 6.26 17.84
N PHE A 167 -22.61 7.15 17.16
CA PHE A 167 -22.99 8.55 17.00
C PHE A 167 -23.82 8.83 15.74
N GLY A 168 -24.17 7.82 14.94
CA GLY A 168 -24.96 8.01 13.71
C GLY A 168 -24.24 8.79 12.60
N LEU A 169 -22.91 8.76 12.57
CA LEU A 169 -22.07 9.55 11.66
C LEU A 169 -21.67 8.83 10.36
N LEU A 170 -22.09 7.58 10.17
CA LEU A 170 -21.66 6.75 9.01
C LEU A 170 -22.18 7.24 7.64
N VAL A 171 -23.28 8.00 7.63
CA VAL A 171 -23.94 8.48 6.39
C VAL A 171 -23.63 9.96 6.12
N ASN A 172 -23.09 10.68 7.11
CA ASN A 172 -23.05 12.14 7.06
C ASN A 172 -21.76 12.64 6.38
N LYS A 173 -21.87 12.96 5.08
CA LYS A 173 -20.75 13.44 4.26
C LYS A 173 -20.26 14.85 4.61
N ASP A 174 -21.08 15.67 5.27
CA ASP A 174 -20.73 17.07 5.60
C ASP A 174 -20.29 17.22 7.06
N SER A 175 -20.10 16.10 7.75
CA SER A 175 -19.67 16.09 9.14
C SER A 175 -18.17 16.35 9.28
N SER A 176 -17.76 17.01 10.36
CA SER A 176 -16.33 17.09 10.72
C SER A 176 -15.70 15.70 10.90
N PHE A 177 -16.52 14.66 11.12
CA PHE A 177 -16.08 13.28 11.20
C PHE A 177 -15.49 12.80 9.86
N ILE A 178 -16.05 13.17 8.70
CA ILE A 178 -15.47 12.72 7.43
C ILE A 178 -14.09 13.32 7.19
N ILE A 179 -13.90 14.60 7.55
CA ILE A 179 -12.62 15.30 7.43
C ILE A 179 -11.59 14.63 8.35
N PHE A 180 -12.00 14.29 9.57
CA PHE A 180 -11.18 13.53 10.50
C PHE A 180 -10.80 12.15 9.94
N ILE A 181 -11.75 11.41 9.36
CA ILE A 181 -11.47 10.11 8.71
C ILE A 181 -10.51 10.28 7.52
N GLN A 182 -10.67 11.31 6.68
CA GLN A 182 -9.73 11.59 5.59
C GLN A 182 -8.32 11.90 6.10
N ALA A 183 -8.19 12.65 7.20
CA ALA A 183 -6.90 12.90 7.83
C ALA A 183 -6.26 11.60 8.36
N VAL A 184 -7.06 10.74 9.03
CA VAL A 184 -6.61 9.41 9.48
C VAL A 184 -6.18 8.56 8.29
N MET A 185 -6.91 8.58 7.18
CA MET A 185 -6.57 7.85 5.95
C MET A 185 -5.22 8.30 5.38
N ILE A 186 -5.02 9.61 5.22
CA ILE A 186 -3.76 10.18 4.72
C ILE A 186 -2.61 9.81 5.64
N PHE A 187 -2.77 9.98 6.96
CA PHE A 187 -1.72 9.63 7.90
C PHE A 187 -1.40 8.13 7.86
N SER A 188 -2.43 7.28 7.91
CA SER A 188 -2.29 5.84 8.12
C SER A 188 -1.87 5.08 6.86
N LEU A 189 -2.30 5.52 5.68
CA LEU A 189 -2.07 4.82 4.41
C LEU A 189 -1.08 5.53 3.49
N ALA A 190 -0.79 6.82 3.70
CA ALA A 190 0.22 7.53 2.91
C ALA A 190 1.47 7.86 3.74
N ILE A 191 1.32 8.52 4.90
CA ILE A 191 2.46 9.03 5.66
C ILE A 191 3.21 7.89 6.37
N LEU A 192 2.52 7.09 7.19
CA LEU A 192 3.14 6.01 7.96
C LEU A 192 3.87 4.97 7.09
N PRO A 193 3.27 4.41 6.01
CA PRO A 193 3.97 3.46 5.16
C PRO A 193 5.19 4.06 4.48
N SER A 194 5.13 5.34 4.09
CA SER A 194 6.24 6.08 3.49
C SER A 194 7.42 6.26 4.47
N ILE A 195 7.13 6.60 5.72
CA ILE A 195 8.15 6.72 6.78
C ILE A 195 8.82 5.36 7.03
N ILE A 196 8.03 4.29 7.18
CA ILE A 196 8.56 2.94 7.41
C ILE A 196 9.42 2.49 6.22
N ALA A 197 8.95 2.72 5.00
CA ALA A 197 9.69 2.42 3.78
C ALA A 197 11.04 3.16 3.74
N SER A 198 11.06 4.44 4.14
CA SER A 198 12.29 5.24 4.21
C SER A 198 13.27 4.72 5.25
N GLN A 199 12.78 4.29 6.41
CA GLN A 199 13.61 3.72 7.48
C GLN A 199 14.23 2.39 7.03
N GLN A 200 13.43 1.51 6.44
CA GLN A 200 13.90 0.23 5.93
C GLN A 200 14.92 0.39 4.79
N GLN A 201 14.76 1.39 3.93
CA GLN A 201 15.73 1.70 2.88
C GLN A 201 17.08 2.18 3.47
N LYS A 202 17.07 2.96 4.55
CA LYS A 202 18.30 3.39 5.24
C LYS A 202 19.02 2.20 5.89
N GLU A 203 18.28 1.36 6.60
CA GLU A 203 18.80 0.14 7.24
C GLU A 203 19.42 -0.82 6.21
N ALA A 204 18.78 -0.99 5.04
CA ALA A 204 19.30 -1.82 3.96
C ALA A 204 20.57 -1.26 3.27
N CYS A 205 20.74 0.06 3.27
CA CYS A 205 21.89 0.74 2.66
C CYS A 205 23.06 1.00 3.63
N GLY A 206 22.92 0.64 4.92
CA GLY A 206 24.01 0.72 5.90
C GLY A 206 24.48 2.14 6.24
N VAL A 207 23.57 3.13 6.23
CA VAL A 207 23.84 4.50 6.69
C VAL A 207 23.25 4.73 8.07
#